data_AF-A0A9D6CRB8-F1
#
_entry.id   AF-A0A9D6CRB8-F1
#
_cell.length_a   1.000
_cell.length_b   1.000
_cell.length_c   1.000
_cell.angle_alpha   90.00
_cell.angle_beta   90.00
_cell.angle_gamma   90.00
#
_symmetry.space_group_name_H-M   'P 1'
#
loop_
_entity.id
_entity.type
_entity.pdbx_description
1 polymer ?
#
loop_
_entity_poly.entity_id
_entity_poly.type
_entity_poly.pdbx_seq_one_letter_code
_entity_poly.pdbx_strand_id
1 'polypeptide(L)'
;MTDSLSKLFSGSLTRRGLFGRGGAAALLGAAGAAAVPEAAEAALEVGPTLYESIGVRPVINCKGTFTIMSGSLSLPEVKQAMMEASKHYVQIDDVMFAVGKRIAELAGSESAIVTCGCASALVHATSACIAGGDPEKMQRLPDLTGLKNEVIAPSYSRNVYDHAVRMLGVKMVNVNSLEEMRTAIGPRTAMVMVLASPPDAGPFGLEPIAKLAHEFGVPVIVDAAAEDFNPKVHLDRGADLVAYSGGKALRGPQSAGVLLGRKDLIRAAWMNSSPHHAFGRPMKIGKEDIMGMLAAVEMWFKRDHAAEQRRWREWLDEIATSVKRVNGVTTEVQEPRGLSNNTPRLDISWNGDKLGVYGQQIEKMVYEGDPRIVLGGARGNQRQGGESSVSITPWMMEPTDAKVVAEVLYKILSNPPALPKMSKAGKPVEVEGQWDFEMGYLLSPAHHKIVFEQDGDGLLGLHEGDRTGGDLSGWVDGDTVHFSSRHPWEGTSIGFNFTGKVSGDTMTGEVDMGEYFTAPFTAKRHTYGRRRPPQRPQKNV
;
A
#
# COMPACT_ATOMS: atom_id res chain seq x y z
N MET A 1 30.40 20.66 48.86
CA MET A 1 31.11 21.73 48.12
C MET A 1 31.18 21.25 46.67
N THR A 2 30.12 21.50 45.91
CA THR A 2 30.02 22.61 44.92
C THR A 2 30.99 22.47 43.76
N ASP A 3 30.51 21.82 42.70
CA ASP A 3 30.24 22.36 41.36
C ASP A 3 31.34 23.11 40.56
N SER A 4 31.16 23.09 39.23
CA SER A 4 31.95 23.74 38.15
C SER A 4 32.82 22.74 37.37
N LEU A 5 32.39 22.14 36.27
CA LEU A 5 31.69 22.67 35.09
C LEU A 5 32.42 23.84 34.40
N SER A 6 33.09 23.44 33.32
CA SER A 6 33.02 24.07 32.00
C SER A 6 34.15 25.01 31.59
N LYS A 7 34.59 24.72 30.36
CA LYS A 7 35.35 25.53 29.41
C LYS A 7 36.86 25.56 29.64
N LEU A 8 37.58 24.97 28.69
CA LEU A 8 38.52 25.68 27.81
C LEU A 8 39.24 24.62 26.95
N PHE A 9 38.59 24.15 25.88
CA PHE A 9 38.89 24.55 24.50
C PHE A 9 40.35 24.32 24.08
N SER A 10 40.58 23.34 23.20
CA SER A 10 41.19 23.52 21.85
C SER A 10 41.90 22.25 21.39
N GLY A 11 41.76 21.90 20.10
CA GLY A 11 42.69 21.01 19.41
C GLY A 11 42.15 19.66 18.94
N SER A 12 42.14 19.49 17.63
CA SER A 12 41.78 18.33 16.83
C SER A 12 42.53 17.03 17.16
N LEU A 13 41.84 15.88 17.13
CA LEU A 13 42.49 14.57 17.02
C LEU A 13 41.92 13.78 15.84
N THR A 14 42.78 13.57 14.85
CA THR A 14 42.56 12.76 13.65
C THR A 14 42.73 11.26 13.97
N ARG A 15 42.11 10.40 13.15
CA ARG A 15 41.98 8.93 13.27
C ARG A 15 43.27 8.10 13.28
N ARG A 16 44.46 8.67 13.57
CA ARG A 16 45.76 7.98 13.43
C ARG A 16 46.64 7.97 14.69
N GLY A 17 46.06 8.12 15.88
CA GLY A 17 46.79 8.21 17.14
C GLY A 17 46.57 7.10 18.17
N LEU A 18 45.86 6.01 17.85
CA LEU A 18 45.43 5.02 18.88
C LEU A 18 46.09 3.64 18.83
N PHE A 19 47.20 3.46 18.12
CA PHE A 19 47.98 2.22 18.16
C PHE A 19 49.46 2.54 18.31
N GLY A 20 49.95 2.53 19.56
CA GLY A 20 51.37 2.64 19.82
C GLY A 20 51.70 3.16 21.20
N ARG A 21 51.45 2.34 22.24
CA ARG A 21 52.22 2.34 23.50
C ARG A 21 51.71 1.22 24.41
N GLY A 22 52.60 0.29 24.76
CA GLY A 22 52.35 -0.66 25.85
C GLY A 22 52.90 -2.06 25.63
N GLY A 23 54.19 -2.19 25.32
CA GLY A 23 54.89 -3.46 25.51
C GLY A 23 55.47 -3.56 26.92
N ALA A 24 55.23 -4.71 27.54
CA ALA A 24 55.98 -5.37 28.62
C ALA A 24 55.79 -4.95 30.11
N ALA A 25 55.29 -5.96 30.85
CA ALA A 25 55.74 -6.47 32.16
C ALA A 25 54.97 -6.08 33.43
N ALA A 26 54.07 -6.98 33.87
CA ALA A 26 54.08 -7.54 35.22
C ALA A 26 53.18 -8.80 35.28
N LEU A 27 53.82 -9.96 35.42
CA LEU A 27 53.21 -11.22 35.86
C LEU A 27 52.82 -11.11 37.35
N LEU A 28 51.60 -11.52 37.71
CA LEU A 28 51.25 -12.31 38.91
C LEU A 28 49.72 -12.34 39.11
N GLY A 29 49.17 -13.54 39.30
CA GLY A 29 47.86 -13.73 39.95
C GLY A 29 46.77 -14.35 39.08
N ALA A 30 46.60 -15.66 39.20
CA ALA A 30 45.45 -16.39 38.69
C ALA A 30 44.17 -15.99 39.44
N ALA A 31 43.08 -15.75 38.69
CA ALA A 31 41.69 -16.19 38.95
C ALA A 31 40.68 -15.23 38.30
N GLY A 32 39.85 -15.76 37.40
CA GLY A 32 38.54 -15.18 37.10
C GLY A 32 38.49 -14.03 36.10
N ALA A 33 38.69 -14.34 34.81
CA ALA A 33 37.95 -13.64 33.76
C ALA A 33 37.47 -14.71 32.78
N ALA A 34 36.19 -15.05 32.86
CA ALA A 34 35.55 -15.84 31.82
C ALA A 34 35.80 -15.11 30.50
N ALA A 35 36.42 -15.79 29.54
CA ALA A 35 36.36 -15.35 28.16
C ALA A 35 34.87 -15.27 27.82
N VAL A 36 34.38 -14.05 27.59
CA VAL A 36 33.09 -13.86 26.94
C VAL A 36 33.23 -14.60 25.61
N PRO A 37 32.43 -15.65 25.34
CA PRO A 37 32.45 -16.22 24.01
C PRO A 37 32.03 -15.10 23.09
N GLU A 38 32.93 -14.70 22.20
CA GLU A 38 32.57 -13.96 21.01
C GLU A 38 31.52 -14.85 20.34
N ALA A 39 30.25 -14.48 20.50
CA ALA A 39 29.16 -15.17 19.84
C ALA A 39 29.39 -14.92 18.36
N ALA A 40 30.11 -15.86 17.71
CA ALA A 40 30.04 -16.02 16.29
C ALA A 40 28.54 -16.16 15.99
N GLU A 41 27.94 -15.10 15.43
CA GLU A 41 26.60 -15.18 14.90
C GLU A 41 26.56 -16.43 14.03
N ALA A 42 25.73 -17.40 14.43
CA ALA A 42 25.58 -18.63 13.69
C ALA A 42 25.27 -18.24 12.23
N ALA A 43 26.10 -18.71 11.29
CA ALA A 43 25.85 -18.51 9.89
C ALA A 43 24.42 -18.98 9.58
N LEU A 44 23.68 -18.20 8.78
CA LEU A 44 22.31 -18.52 8.41
C LEU A 44 22.22 -19.95 7.88
N GLU A 45 21.56 -20.84 8.61
CA GLU A 45 21.31 -22.20 8.15
C GLU A 45 20.26 -22.15 7.05
N VAL A 46 20.69 -22.32 5.80
CA VAL A 46 19.81 -22.24 4.64
C VAL A 46 18.83 -23.41 4.66
N GLY A 47 17.57 -23.13 5.02
CA GLY A 47 16.45 -24.05 4.87
C GLY A 47 16.11 -24.33 3.39
N PRO A 48 15.01 -25.07 3.12
CA PRO A 48 14.59 -25.39 1.74
C PRO A 48 14.43 -24.14 0.86
N THR A 49 14.02 -23.03 1.46
CA THR A 49 14.07 -21.68 0.87
C THR A 49 14.89 -20.71 1.74
N LEU A 50 15.40 -19.64 1.11
CA LEU A 50 16.05 -18.54 1.84
C LEU A 50 15.09 -17.85 2.83
N TYR A 51 13.79 -17.80 2.54
CA TYR A 51 12.81 -17.21 3.46
C TYR A 51 12.61 -18.07 4.71
N GLU A 52 12.56 -19.40 4.58
CA GLU A 52 12.36 -20.29 5.73
C GLU A 52 13.57 -20.28 6.67
N SER A 53 14.78 -20.04 6.15
CA SER A 53 15.98 -19.89 6.98
C SER A 53 15.89 -18.74 7.99
N ILE A 54 15.02 -17.75 7.75
CA ILE A 54 14.73 -16.63 8.65
C ILE A 54 13.32 -16.70 9.26
N GLY A 55 12.66 -17.88 9.22
CA GLY A 55 11.33 -18.10 9.79
C GLY A 55 10.17 -17.51 8.98
N VAL A 56 10.39 -17.12 7.72
CA VAL A 56 9.36 -16.58 6.83
C VAL A 56 8.81 -17.68 5.94
N ARG A 57 7.49 -17.92 6.00
CA ARG A 57 6.81 -18.86 5.11
C ARG A 57 6.43 -18.19 3.77
N PRO A 58 6.85 -18.73 2.62
CA PRO A 58 6.35 -18.31 1.32
C PRO A 58 4.83 -18.44 1.20
N VAL A 59 4.24 -17.74 0.24
CA VAL A 59 2.79 -17.78 -0.03
C VAL A 59 2.50 -18.09 -1.49
N ILE A 60 1.42 -18.82 -1.74
CA ILE A 60 0.79 -18.90 -3.06
C ILE A 60 -0.12 -17.67 -3.20
N ASN A 61 0.20 -16.79 -4.15
CA ASN A 61 -0.48 -15.52 -4.34
C ASN A 61 -1.61 -15.64 -5.38
N CYS A 62 -2.83 -15.85 -4.91
CA CYS A 62 -4.06 -15.82 -5.73
C CYS A 62 -4.77 -14.46 -5.67
N LYS A 63 -4.06 -13.39 -5.26
CA LYS A 63 -4.67 -12.08 -4.98
C LYS A 63 -4.24 -10.99 -5.94
N GLY A 64 -2.98 -11.00 -6.38
CA GLY A 64 -2.45 -10.05 -7.34
C GLY A 64 -1.25 -9.28 -6.82
N THR A 65 -0.94 -8.14 -7.42
CA THR A 65 0.34 -7.43 -7.25
C THR A 65 0.34 -6.48 -6.04
N PHE A 66 -0.16 -6.91 -4.88
CA PHE A 66 -0.17 -6.06 -3.68
C PHE A 66 1.23 -6.00 -3.07
N THR A 67 1.63 -4.79 -2.66
CA THR A 67 2.98 -4.53 -2.12
C THR A 67 3.28 -5.33 -0.85
N ILE A 68 2.29 -5.51 0.02
CA ILE A 68 2.42 -6.32 1.26
C ILE A 68 2.78 -7.78 0.98
N MET A 69 2.57 -8.27 -0.25
CA MET A 69 2.93 -9.60 -0.70
C MET A 69 4.07 -9.58 -1.74
N SER A 70 4.90 -8.55 -1.76
CA SER A 70 6.04 -8.40 -2.69
C SER A 70 5.68 -8.26 -4.18
N GLY A 71 4.42 -7.94 -4.50
CA GLY A 71 3.97 -7.71 -5.89
C GLY A 71 4.23 -8.88 -6.81
N SER A 72 4.89 -8.64 -7.94
CA SER A 72 5.18 -9.68 -8.94
C SER A 72 6.54 -10.34 -8.76
N LEU A 73 6.61 -11.65 -9.01
CA LEU A 73 7.88 -12.32 -9.22
C LEU A 73 8.52 -11.84 -10.54
N SER A 74 9.74 -11.33 -10.43
CA SER A 74 10.48 -10.82 -11.57
C SER A 74 10.86 -11.91 -12.57
N LEU A 75 10.91 -11.54 -13.85
CA LEU A 75 11.27 -12.45 -14.94
C LEU A 75 12.72 -12.95 -14.81
N PRO A 76 13.06 -14.13 -15.36
CA PRO A 76 14.44 -14.62 -15.38
C PRO A 76 15.43 -13.62 -16.00
N GLU A 77 15.04 -12.95 -17.09
CA GLU A 77 15.87 -11.94 -17.78
C GLU A 77 16.12 -10.72 -16.89
N VAL A 78 15.12 -10.33 -16.08
CA VAL A 78 15.24 -9.23 -15.12
C VAL A 78 16.25 -9.59 -14.03
N LYS A 79 16.14 -10.79 -13.46
CA LYS A 79 17.08 -11.30 -12.45
C LYS A 79 18.51 -11.36 -12.99
N GLN A 80 18.67 -11.82 -14.24
CA GLN A 80 19.97 -11.88 -14.90
C GLN A 80 20.55 -10.47 -15.14
N ALA A 81 19.74 -9.51 -15.61
CA ALA A 81 20.17 -8.14 -15.82
C ALA A 81 20.61 -7.47 -14.50
N MET A 82 19.87 -7.68 -13.41
CA MET A 82 20.24 -7.19 -12.08
C MET A 82 21.56 -7.81 -11.61
N MET A 83 21.73 -9.13 -11.79
CA MET A 83 22.95 -9.85 -11.44
C MET A 83 24.17 -9.31 -12.20
N GLU A 84 24.07 -9.11 -13.51
CA GLU A 84 25.18 -8.57 -14.31
C GLU A 84 25.50 -7.11 -13.95
N ALA A 85 24.47 -6.27 -13.76
CA ALA A 85 24.66 -4.87 -13.35
C ALA A 85 25.40 -4.75 -12.02
N SER A 86 25.17 -5.69 -11.08
CA SER A 86 25.81 -5.69 -9.77
C SER A 86 27.35 -5.74 -9.83
N LYS A 87 27.91 -6.29 -10.92
CA LYS A 87 29.35 -6.56 -11.08
C LYS A 87 30.21 -5.36 -11.51
N HIS A 88 29.60 -4.22 -11.87
CA HIS A 88 30.33 -3.08 -12.45
C HIS A 88 30.01 -1.74 -11.78
N TYR A 89 31.02 -0.90 -11.52
CA TYR A 89 30.80 0.50 -11.19
C TYR A 89 30.52 1.30 -12.46
N VAL A 90 29.55 2.21 -12.40
CA VAL A 90 29.08 3.03 -13.54
C VAL A 90 28.65 4.40 -13.03
N GLN A 91 28.71 5.40 -13.91
CA GLN A 91 28.11 6.71 -13.64
C GLN A 91 26.59 6.59 -13.90
N ILE A 92 25.77 7.02 -12.93
CA ILE A 92 24.32 6.74 -12.94
C ILE A 92 23.55 7.58 -13.97
N ASP A 93 23.98 8.80 -14.28
CA ASP A 93 23.41 9.59 -15.38
C ASP A 93 23.66 8.92 -16.73
N ASP A 94 24.87 8.38 -16.97
CA ASP A 94 25.18 7.66 -18.23
C ASP A 94 24.25 6.45 -18.39
N VAL A 95 24.05 5.68 -17.31
CA VAL A 95 23.11 4.56 -17.30
C VAL A 95 21.67 5.05 -17.52
N MET A 96 21.22 6.06 -16.78
CA MET A 96 19.86 6.57 -16.88
C MET A 96 19.55 7.13 -18.26
N PHE A 97 20.48 7.86 -18.88
CA PHE A 97 20.30 8.38 -20.23
C PHE A 97 20.28 7.28 -21.29
N ALA A 98 21.16 6.28 -21.18
CA ALA A 98 21.17 5.15 -22.10
C ALA A 98 19.90 4.29 -21.97
N VAL A 99 19.51 3.93 -20.74
CA VAL A 99 18.30 3.15 -20.46
C VAL A 99 17.04 3.93 -20.82
N GLY A 100 16.96 5.20 -20.41
CA GLY A 100 15.83 6.07 -20.70
C GLY A 100 15.60 6.26 -22.20
N LYS A 101 16.67 6.43 -22.98
CA LYS A 101 16.60 6.47 -24.44
C LYS A 101 16.00 5.18 -25.00
N ARG A 102 16.50 4.01 -24.58
CA ARG A 102 16.03 2.71 -25.07
C ARG A 102 14.57 2.43 -24.69
N ILE A 103 14.18 2.75 -23.46
CA ILE A 103 12.79 2.62 -23.01
C ILE A 103 11.88 3.55 -23.84
N ALA A 104 12.29 4.80 -24.05
CA ALA A 104 11.52 5.76 -24.85
C ALA A 104 11.33 5.29 -26.30
N GLU A 105 12.38 4.75 -26.93
CA GLU A 105 12.31 4.16 -28.28
C GLU A 105 11.29 3.01 -28.37
N LEU A 106 11.24 2.13 -27.36
CA LEU A 106 10.31 1.00 -27.33
C LEU A 106 8.87 1.44 -27.02
N ALA A 107 8.72 2.39 -26.09
CA ALA A 107 7.43 2.84 -25.59
C ALA A 107 6.75 3.92 -26.44
N GLY A 108 7.49 4.52 -27.38
CA GLY A 108 6.99 5.62 -28.22
C GLY A 108 6.84 6.94 -27.46
N SER A 109 7.66 7.21 -26.44
CA SER A 109 7.71 8.49 -25.73
C SER A 109 8.91 9.33 -26.16
N GLU A 110 8.92 10.64 -25.87
CA GLU A 110 10.09 11.48 -26.18
C GLU A 110 11.30 11.19 -25.29
N SER A 111 11.04 10.82 -24.04
CA SER A 111 12.05 10.47 -23.04
C SER A 111 11.44 9.58 -21.96
N ALA A 112 12.29 8.92 -21.18
CA ALA A 112 11.91 8.13 -20.01
C ALA A 112 13.01 8.17 -18.94
N ILE A 113 12.62 7.92 -17.69
CA ILE A 113 13.54 7.57 -16.59
C ILE A 113 12.96 6.40 -15.77
N VAL A 114 13.85 5.61 -15.18
CA VAL A 114 13.49 4.61 -14.17
C VAL A 114 13.51 5.25 -12.78
N THR A 115 12.54 4.91 -11.95
CA THR A 115 12.32 5.52 -10.63
C THR A 115 12.23 4.44 -9.54
N CYS A 116 12.38 4.83 -8.27
CA CYS A 116 12.16 3.97 -7.11
C CYS A 116 10.66 3.72 -6.85
N GLY A 117 9.99 3.06 -7.81
CA GLY A 117 8.56 2.79 -7.80
C GLY A 117 7.77 3.88 -8.51
N CYS A 118 6.49 3.57 -8.79
CA CYS A 118 5.58 4.51 -9.46
C CYS A 118 5.26 5.73 -8.57
N ALA A 119 5.17 5.54 -7.25
CA ALA A 119 4.99 6.66 -6.32
C ALA A 119 6.13 7.69 -6.43
N SER A 120 7.39 7.24 -6.56
CA SER A 120 8.52 8.16 -6.81
C SER A 120 8.45 8.82 -8.18
N ALA A 121 7.91 8.15 -9.20
CA ALA A 121 7.64 8.79 -10.50
C ALA A 121 6.67 9.97 -10.36
N LEU A 122 5.59 9.80 -9.58
CA LEU A 122 4.66 10.89 -9.27
C LEU A 122 5.36 12.04 -8.54
N VAL A 123 6.24 11.74 -7.58
CA VAL A 123 6.99 12.77 -6.85
C VAL A 123 7.93 13.52 -7.79
N HIS A 124 8.73 12.81 -8.60
CA HIS A 124 9.68 13.43 -9.53
C HIS A 124 8.98 14.28 -10.59
N ALA A 125 7.85 13.81 -11.13
CA ALA A 125 7.01 14.59 -12.03
C ALA A 125 6.49 15.86 -11.35
N THR A 126 5.97 15.74 -10.13
CA THR A 126 5.47 16.89 -9.35
C THR A 126 6.58 17.89 -9.06
N SER A 127 7.77 17.43 -8.65
CA SER A 127 8.95 18.29 -8.43
C SER A 127 9.35 19.02 -9.70
N ALA A 128 9.34 18.33 -10.86
CA ALA A 128 9.62 18.96 -12.16
C ALA A 128 8.60 20.06 -12.50
N CYS A 129 7.32 19.82 -12.23
CA CYS A 129 6.25 20.79 -12.50
C CYS A 129 6.28 22.02 -11.56
N ILE A 130 6.84 21.89 -10.35
CA ILE A 130 6.98 22.97 -9.37
C ILE A 130 8.29 23.76 -9.58
N ALA A 131 9.42 23.05 -9.57
CA ALA A 131 10.76 23.63 -9.50
C ALA A 131 11.48 23.62 -10.85
N GLY A 132 11.06 22.79 -11.80
CA GLY A 132 11.80 22.58 -13.05
C GLY A 132 13.22 22.09 -12.78
N GLY A 133 14.18 22.64 -13.53
CA GLY A 133 15.62 22.41 -13.32
C GLY A 133 16.34 23.55 -12.57
N ASP A 134 15.60 24.38 -11.83
CA ASP A 134 16.14 25.53 -11.08
C ASP A 134 16.65 25.07 -9.69
N PRO A 135 17.98 25.02 -9.46
CA PRO A 135 18.53 24.45 -8.24
C PRO A 135 18.06 25.16 -6.97
N GLU A 136 17.83 26.48 -7.01
CA GLU A 136 17.36 27.21 -5.83
C GLU A 136 15.94 26.77 -5.46
N LYS A 137 15.04 26.62 -6.43
CA LYS A 137 13.69 26.10 -6.19
C LYS A 137 13.72 24.64 -5.74
N MET A 138 14.60 23.84 -6.34
CA MET A 138 14.75 22.41 -5.98
C MET A 138 15.19 22.23 -4.53
N GLN A 139 16.13 23.05 -4.03
CA GLN A 139 16.58 22.99 -2.62
C GLN A 139 15.51 23.46 -1.63
N ARG A 140 14.55 24.28 -2.06
CA ARG A 140 13.48 24.80 -1.20
C ARG A 140 12.38 23.79 -0.93
N LEU A 141 12.18 22.81 -1.81
CA LEU A 141 11.15 21.78 -1.62
C LEU A 141 11.32 21.11 -0.24
N PRO A 142 10.25 20.96 0.57
CA PRO A 142 8.84 21.16 0.23
C PRO A 142 8.26 22.55 0.61
N ASP A 143 9.07 23.57 0.92
CA ASP A 143 8.57 24.95 1.07
C ASP A 143 8.20 25.53 -0.31
N LEU A 144 6.89 25.66 -0.54
CA LEU A 144 6.33 26.15 -1.79
C LEU A 144 6.01 27.65 -1.78
N THR A 145 6.51 28.41 -0.80
CA THR A 145 6.25 29.86 -0.73
C THR A 145 6.67 30.57 -2.01
N GLY A 146 5.72 31.20 -2.71
CA GLY A 146 5.97 31.88 -4.00
C GLY A 146 6.19 30.94 -5.19
N LEU A 147 5.98 29.63 -5.02
CA LEU A 147 5.98 28.62 -6.09
C LEU A 147 4.56 28.13 -6.38
N LYS A 148 4.41 27.37 -7.46
CA LYS A 148 3.17 26.63 -7.74
C LYS A 148 2.94 25.59 -6.64
N ASN A 149 1.73 25.52 -6.10
CA ASN A 149 1.43 24.75 -4.89
C ASN A 149 0.09 23.99 -4.95
N GLU A 150 -0.54 23.91 -6.11
CA GLU A 150 -1.80 23.18 -6.30
C GLU A 150 -1.63 22.07 -7.34
N VAL A 151 -2.19 20.89 -7.06
CA VAL A 151 -2.36 19.80 -8.03
C VAL A 151 -3.84 19.52 -8.17
N ILE A 152 -4.38 19.66 -9.38
CA ILE A 152 -5.79 19.41 -9.66
C ILE A 152 -5.96 17.94 -10.02
N ALA A 153 -7.02 17.30 -9.52
CA ALA A 153 -7.35 15.93 -9.88
C ALA A 153 -8.87 15.72 -9.90
N PRO A 154 -9.41 14.98 -10.88
CA PRO A 154 -10.77 14.46 -10.82
C PRO A 154 -11.01 13.66 -9.53
N SER A 155 -12.18 13.77 -8.91
CA SER A 155 -12.47 13.02 -7.68
C SER A 155 -12.30 11.50 -7.85
N TYR A 156 -12.61 10.95 -9.02
CA TYR A 156 -12.41 9.53 -9.33
C TYR A 156 -10.93 9.12 -9.44
N SER A 157 -10.02 10.10 -9.58
CA SER A 157 -8.58 9.87 -9.67
C SER A 157 -7.87 9.91 -8.32
N ARG A 158 -8.56 10.34 -7.26
CA ARG A 158 -8.00 10.45 -5.91
C ARG A 158 -7.85 9.07 -5.27
N ASN A 159 -6.68 8.78 -4.70
CA ASN A 159 -6.40 7.51 -4.03
C ASN A 159 -5.31 7.67 -2.94
N VAL A 160 -4.89 6.58 -2.29
CA VAL A 160 -3.82 6.57 -1.26
C VAL A 160 -2.50 7.20 -1.72
N TYR A 161 -2.18 7.15 -3.02
CA TYR A 161 -0.93 7.65 -3.60
C TYR A 161 -0.92 9.17 -3.78
N ASP A 162 -2.01 9.87 -3.48
CA ASP A 162 -1.99 11.33 -3.26
C ASP A 162 -0.88 11.75 -2.30
N HIS A 163 -0.52 10.89 -1.34
CA HIS A 163 0.57 11.15 -0.40
C HIS A 163 1.91 11.41 -1.11
N ALA A 164 2.19 10.69 -2.20
CA ALA A 164 3.41 10.84 -2.98
C ALA A 164 3.53 12.25 -3.58
N VAL A 165 2.41 12.84 -3.97
CA VAL A 165 2.39 14.21 -4.51
C VAL A 165 2.39 15.22 -3.37
N ARG A 166 1.55 15.03 -2.33
CA ARG A 166 1.40 15.95 -1.19
C ARG A 166 2.66 16.12 -0.35
N MET A 167 3.57 15.14 -0.32
CA MET A 167 4.82 15.26 0.46
C MET A 167 5.72 16.42 -0.01
N LEU A 168 5.47 16.98 -1.20
CA LEU A 168 6.12 18.19 -1.71
C LEU A 168 5.51 19.49 -1.17
N GLY A 169 4.48 19.42 -0.33
CA GLY A 169 3.80 20.59 0.25
C GLY A 169 2.63 21.11 -0.60
N VAL A 170 2.24 20.41 -1.68
CA VAL A 170 1.12 20.85 -2.52
C VAL A 170 -0.23 20.59 -1.84
N LYS A 171 -1.20 21.43 -2.18
CA LYS A 171 -2.61 21.19 -1.93
C LYS A 171 -3.23 20.43 -3.10
N MET A 172 -3.93 19.35 -2.80
CA MET A 172 -4.76 18.67 -3.80
C MET A 172 -6.08 19.41 -3.98
N VAL A 173 -6.48 19.66 -5.22
CA VAL A 173 -7.72 20.35 -5.59
C VAL A 173 -8.62 19.39 -6.34
N ASN A 174 -9.72 18.97 -5.70
CA ASN A 174 -10.71 18.06 -6.30
C ASN A 174 -11.63 18.82 -7.24
N VAL A 175 -11.96 18.18 -8.35
CA VAL A 175 -12.94 18.67 -9.33
C VAL A 175 -13.77 17.50 -9.86
N ASN A 176 -15.02 17.77 -10.25
CA ASN A 176 -15.97 16.76 -10.73
C ASN A 176 -16.45 17.02 -12.17
N SER A 177 -16.02 18.12 -12.78
CA SER A 177 -16.37 18.50 -14.14
C SER A 177 -15.31 19.39 -14.78
N LEU A 178 -15.37 19.56 -16.11
CA LEU A 178 -14.52 20.52 -16.83
C LEU A 178 -14.80 21.97 -16.42
N GLU A 179 -16.03 22.29 -16.01
CA GLU A 179 -16.40 23.63 -15.55
C GLU A 179 -15.75 23.96 -14.19
N GLU A 180 -15.81 23.02 -13.25
CA GLU A 180 -15.12 23.12 -11.97
C GLU A 180 -13.60 23.22 -12.19
N MET A 181 -13.05 22.41 -13.09
CA MET A 181 -11.63 22.48 -13.45
C MET A 181 -11.23 23.82 -14.06
N ARG A 182 -12.04 24.38 -14.98
CA ARG A 182 -11.76 25.69 -15.58
C ARG A 182 -11.76 26.81 -14.55
N THR A 183 -12.56 26.68 -13.48
CA THR A 183 -12.60 27.62 -12.37
C THR A 183 -11.42 27.45 -11.41
N ALA A 184 -10.96 26.22 -11.23
CA ALA A 184 -9.88 25.88 -10.30
C ALA A 184 -8.47 26.11 -10.87
N ILE A 185 -8.28 25.94 -12.18
CA ILE A 185 -6.97 26.02 -12.82
C ILE A 185 -6.46 27.45 -12.92
N GLY A 186 -5.19 27.67 -12.57
CA GLY A 186 -4.61 29.01 -12.58
C GLY A 186 -3.11 29.05 -12.26
N PRO A 187 -2.56 30.24 -11.94
CA PRO A 187 -1.12 30.44 -11.77
C PRO A 187 -0.47 29.62 -10.66
N ARG A 188 -1.26 29.13 -9.68
CA ARG A 188 -0.80 28.27 -8.59
C ARG A 188 -0.77 26.79 -8.97
N THR A 189 -1.39 26.39 -10.08
CA THR A 189 -1.49 25.00 -10.51
C THR A 189 -0.17 24.51 -11.09
N ALA A 190 0.45 23.53 -10.42
CA ALA A 190 1.67 22.86 -10.86
C ALA A 190 1.39 21.89 -12.00
N MET A 191 0.39 21.02 -11.84
CA MET A 191 0.01 20.01 -12.81
C MET A 191 -1.43 19.52 -12.57
N VAL A 192 -1.96 18.76 -13.53
CA VAL A 192 -3.19 17.98 -13.37
C VAL A 192 -2.82 16.50 -13.30
N MET A 193 -3.41 15.77 -12.36
CA MET A 193 -3.19 14.34 -12.16
C MET A 193 -4.45 13.56 -12.48
N VAL A 194 -4.33 12.55 -13.36
CA VAL A 194 -5.41 11.64 -13.75
C VAL A 194 -4.97 10.21 -13.43
N LEU A 195 -5.86 9.43 -12.81
CA LEU A 195 -5.66 7.99 -12.62
C LEU A 195 -6.18 7.25 -13.85
N ALA A 196 -5.33 6.45 -14.49
CA ALA A 196 -5.75 5.58 -15.57
C ALA A 196 -6.79 4.59 -15.05
N SER A 197 -8.01 4.69 -15.56
CA SER A 197 -9.16 3.93 -15.07
C SER A 197 -10.35 4.06 -16.03
N PRO A 198 -11.35 3.17 -15.99
CA PRO A 198 -12.49 3.25 -16.89
C PRO A 198 -13.20 4.62 -16.96
N PRO A 199 -13.37 5.38 -15.85
CA PRO A 199 -13.92 6.73 -15.90
C PRO A 199 -13.14 7.74 -16.75
N ASP A 200 -11.83 7.53 -16.98
CA ASP A 200 -11.01 8.47 -17.74
C ASP A 200 -11.38 8.51 -19.24
N ALA A 201 -12.16 7.56 -19.74
CA ALA A 201 -12.64 7.53 -21.12
C ALA A 201 -13.92 8.36 -21.34
N GLY A 202 -14.48 8.96 -20.28
CA GLY A 202 -15.74 9.71 -20.33
C GLY A 202 -15.62 11.18 -20.75
N PRO A 203 -16.74 11.94 -20.71
CA PRO A 203 -16.78 13.37 -21.02
C PRO A 203 -15.90 14.26 -20.12
N PHE A 204 -15.62 13.79 -18.90
CA PHE A 204 -14.62 14.36 -17.99
C PHE A 204 -13.40 13.43 -17.86
N GLY A 205 -12.95 12.98 -19.03
CA GLY A 205 -11.84 12.06 -19.21
C GLY A 205 -10.51 12.75 -19.54
N LEU A 206 -9.46 11.95 -19.74
CA LEU A 206 -8.09 12.44 -19.98
C LEU A 206 -8.00 13.45 -21.12
N GLU A 207 -8.58 13.15 -22.29
CA GLU A 207 -8.44 14.00 -23.48
C GLU A 207 -9.08 15.39 -23.32
N PRO A 208 -10.34 15.51 -22.86
CA PRO A 208 -10.92 16.82 -22.52
C PRO A 208 -10.17 17.56 -21.40
N ILE A 209 -9.67 16.84 -20.39
CA ILE A 209 -8.88 17.39 -19.28
C ILE A 209 -7.56 17.96 -19.80
N ALA A 210 -6.83 17.20 -20.61
CA ALA A 210 -5.56 17.59 -21.19
C ALA A 210 -5.72 18.84 -22.06
N LYS A 211 -6.72 18.86 -22.94
CA LYS A 211 -7.05 20.03 -23.76
C LYS A 211 -7.26 21.28 -22.91
N LEU A 212 -8.06 21.19 -21.84
CA LEU A 212 -8.30 22.31 -20.94
C LEU A 212 -7.03 22.71 -20.17
N ALA A 213 -6.24 21.77 -19.67
CA ALA A 213 -5.01 22.05 -18.94
C ALA A 213 -3.99 22.81 -19.81
N HIS A 214 -3.89 22.42 -21.09
CA HIS A 214 -2.99 23.03 -22.06
C HIS A 214 -3.39 24.46 -22.45
N GLU A 215 -4.68 24.82 -22.42
CA GLU A 215 -5.13 26.22 -22.55
C GLU A 215 -4.49 27.15 -21.50
N PHE A 216 -4.10 26.60 -20.35
CA PHE A 216 -3.46 27.32 -19.24
C PHE A 216 -1.95 27.04 -19.12
N GLY A 217 -1.36 26.26 -20.04
CA GLY A 217 0.04 25.87 -19.98
C GLY A 217 0.39 24.99 -18.77
N VAL A 218 -0.57 24.20 -18.27
CA VAL A 218 -0.39 23.28 -17.14
C VAL A 218 -0.23 21.85 -17.68
N PRO A 219 0.83 21.12 -17.28
CA PRO A 219 1.05 19.75 -17.73
C PRO A 219 0.10 18.74 -17.06
N VAL A 220 -0.17 17.64 -17.75
CA VAL A 220 -0.99 16.52 -17.26
C VAL A 220 -0.14 15.27 -17.07
N ILE A 221 -0.23 14.65 -15.89
CA ILE A 221 0.33 13.32 -15.62
C ILE A 221 -0.79 12.28 -15.50
N VAL A 222 -0.57 11.13 -16.12
CA VAL A 222 -1.39 9.93 -15.93
C VAL A 222 -0.66 8.94 -15.01
N ASP A 223 -1.28 8.60 -13.89
CA ASP A 223 -0.89 7.46 -13.07
C ASP A 223 -1.48 6.18 -13.69
N ALA A 224 -0.65 5.42 -14.40
CA ALA A 224 -1.00 4.15 -15.03
C ALA A 224 -0.36 2.97 -14.28
N ALA A 225 -0.09 3.13 -12.97
CA ALA A 225 0.68 2.16 -12.19
C ALA A 225 0.21 0.71 -12.33
N ALA A 226 -1.11 0.49 -12.41
CA ALA A 226 -1.74 -0.83 -12.42
C ALA A 226 -2.15 -1.32 -13.82
N GLU A 227 -1.76 -0.62 -14.88
CA GLU A 227 -2.10 -0.99 -16.24
C GLU A 227 -1.02 -1.85 -16.90
N ASP A 228 -1.45 -2.62 -17.90
CA ASP A 228 -0.56 -3.15 -18.93
C ASP A 228 0.29 -2.03 -19.55
N PHE A 229 1.56 -2.30 -19.82
CA PHE A 229 2.50 -1.28 -20.27
C PHE A 229 2.20 -0.84 -21.71
N ASN A 230 1.50 0.28 -21.85
CA ASN A 230 1.18 0.89 -23.14
C ASN A 230 1.10 2.43 -23.03
N PRO A 231 2.24 3.13 -22.83
CA PRO A 231 2.23 4.57 -22.57
C PRO A 231 1.58 5.39 -23.70
N LYS A 232 1.66 4.90 -24.95
CA LYS A 232 1.13 5.58 -26.14
C LYS A 232 -0.36 5.89 -26.03
N VAL A 233 -1.17 5.01 -25.42
CA VAL A 233 -2.61 5.24 -25.29
C VAL A 233 -2.95 6.48 -24.47
N HIS A 234 -2.05 6.88 -23.56
CA HIS A 234 -2.22 8.06 -22.71
C HIS A 234 -1.57 9.29 -23.34
N LEU A 235 -0.37 9.13 -23.91
CA LEU A 235 0.35 10.22 -24.58
C LEU A 235 -0.42 10.76 -25.80
N ASP A 236 -1.00 9.88 -26.62
CA ASP A 236 -1.81 10.27 -27.78
C ASP A 236 -3.05 11.09 -27.39
N ARG A 237 -3.56 10.89 -26.17
CA ARG A 237 -4.73 11.57 -25.61
C ARG A 237 -4.36 12.86 -24.86
N GLY A 238 -3.10 13.29 -24.94
CA GLY A 238 -2.64 14.58 -24.43
C GLY A 238 -1.97 14.53 -23.06
N ALA A 239 -1.66 13.36 -22.51
CA ALA A 239 -0.81 13.29 -21.32
C ALA A 239 0.61 13.80 -21.65
N ASP A 240 1.16 14.65 -20.78
CA ASP A 240 2.56 15.12 -20.87
C ASP A 240 3.53 14.13 -20.22
N LEU A 241 3.04 13.40 -19.21
CA LEU A 241 3.78 12.40 -18.45
C LEU A 241 2.89 11.19 -18.15
N VAL A 242 3.47 10.00 -18.11
CA VAL A 242 2.78 8.75 -17.74
C VAL A 242 3.70 7.94 -16.81
N ALA A 243 3.15 7.45 -15.71
CA ALA A 243 3.88 6.69 -14.71
C ALA A 243 3.38 5.23 -14.64
N TYR A 244 4.32 4.28 -14.59
CA TYR A 244 4.05 2.84 -14.48
C TYR A 244 4.81 2.18 -13.32
N SER A 245 4.24 1.13 -12.75
CA SER A 245 4.89 0.30 -11.74
C SER A 245 5.69 -0.84 -12.39
N GLY A 246 6.93 -1.06 -11.95
CA GLY A 246 7.77 -2.16 -12.41
C GLY A 246 7.34 -3.52 -11.87
N GLY A 247 7.12 -3.60 -10.55
CA GLY A 247 6.69 -4.80 -9.82
C GLY A 247 5.22 -5.24 -10.01
N LYS A 248 4.61 -4.89 -11.14
CA LYS A 248 3.23 -5.28 -11.50
C LYS A 248 3.21 -6.00 -12.85
N ALA A 249 2.52 -5.45 -13.85
CA ALA A 249 2.37 -6.07 -15.16
C ALA A 249 3.71 -6.32 -15.88
N LEU A 250 4.64 -5.38 -15.73
CA LEU A 250 5.99 -5.48 -16.29
C LEU A 250 6.79 -6.66 -15.73
N ARG A 251 6.47 -7.15 -14.51
CA ARG A 251 7.25 -8.17 -13.79
C ARG A 251 8.73 -7.80 -13.69
N GLY A 252 8.99 -6.50 -13.48
CA GLY A 252 10.32 -5.95 -13.21
C GLY A 252 10.69 -6.03 -11.72
N PRO A 253 11.77 -5.34 -11.31
CA PRO A 253 12.11 -5.19 -9.90
C PRO A 253 10.94 -4.58 -9.11
N GLN A 254 10.64 -5.14 -7.94
CA GLN A 254 9.44 -4.83 -7.18
C GLN A 254 9.38 -3.35 -6.76
N SER A 255 10.51 -2.78 -6.35
CA SER A 255 10.65 -1.40 -5.87
C SER A 255 10.92 -0.38 -6.99
N ALA A 256 10.73 -0.74 -8.26
CA ALA A 256 11.02 0.13 -9.39
C ALA A 256 9.76 0.60 -10.14
N GLY A 257 9.89 1.66 -10.92
CA GLY A 257 8.85 2.24 -11.78
C GLY A 257 9.47 2.94 -12.98
N VAL A 258 8.62 3.42 -13.90
CA VAL A 258 9.06 4.21 -15.06
C VAL A 258 8.20 5.45 -15.16
N LEU A 259 8.84 6.60 -15.38
CA LEU A 259 8.20 7.84 -15.81
C LEU A 259 8.56 8.09 -17.27
N LEU A 260 7.56 8.28 -18.13
CA LEU A 260 7.71 8.52 -19.56
C LEU A 260 6.97 9.78 -19.98
N GLY A 261 7.40 10.44 -21.06
CA GLY A 261 6.66 11.55 -21.65
C GLY A 261 7.57 12.60 -22.25
N ARG A 262 7.17 13.86 -22.13
CA ARG A 262 7.88 15.02 -22.69
C ARG A 262 9.30 15.16 -22.15
N LYS A 263 10.24 15.41 -23.06
CA LYS A 263 11.68 15.38 -22.76
C LYS A 263 12.14 16.42 -21.74
N ASP A 264 11.56 17.62 -21.77
CA ASP A 264 11.88 18.71 -20.84
C ASP A 264 11.46 18.37 -19.41
N LEU A 265 10.23 17.87 -19.23
CA LEU A 265 9.71 17.45 -17.93
C LEU A 265 10.45 16.23 -17.38
N ILE A 266 10.76 15.24 -18.22
CA ILE A 266 11.54 14.06 -17.80
C ILE A 266 12.96 14.46 -17.35
N ARG A 267 13.61 15.40 -18.06
CA ARG A 267 14.94 15.88 -17.67
C ARG A 267 14.89 16.63 -16.33
N ALA A 268 13.90 17.50 -16.13
CA ALA A 268 13.69 18.18 -14.85
C ALA A 268 13.36 17.19 -13.72
N ALA A 269 12.56 16.15 -14.00
CA ALA A 269 12.24 15.08 -13.06
C ALA A 269 13.51 14.31 -12.65
N TRP A 270 14.39 14.00 -13.61
CA TRP A 270 15.67 13.37 -13.34
C TRP A 270 16.57 14.24 -12.46
N MET A 271 16.70 15.54 -12.78
CA MET A 271 17.47 16.49 -11.96
C MET A 271 16.97 16.57 -10.51
N ASN A 272 15.66 16.39 -10.29
CA ASN A 272 15.04 16.31 -8.96
C ASN A 272 15.15 14.94 -8.30
N SER A 273 15.64 13.92 -9.00
CA SER A 273 15.77 12.55 -8.53
C SER A 273 17.16 12.25 -7.93
N SER A 274 17.29 11.07 -7.35
CA SER A 274 18.57 10.49 -6.96
C SER A 274 19.31 10.02 -8.21
N PRO A 275 20.62 10.27 -8.37
CA PRO A 275 21.61 10.50 -7.32
C PRO A 275 21.80 11.96 -6.92
N HIS A 276 21.14 12.92 -7.57
CA HIS A 276 21.35 14.33 -7.31
C HIS A 276 20.85 14.74 -5.93
N HIS A 277 21.46 15.79 -5.37
CA HIS A 277 21.15 16.30 -4.04
C HIS A 277 19.91 17.22 -4.08
N ALA A 278 18.77 16.69 -4.52
CA ALA A 278 17.47 17.36 -4.56
C ALA A 278 16.46 16.64 -3.65
N PHE A 279 15.21 17.10 -3.63
CA PHE A 279 14.14 16.50 -2.82
C PHE A 279 13.98 14.99 -3.05
N GLY A 280 14.25 14.49 -4.27
CA GLY A 280 14.15 13.07 -4.59
C GLY A 280 15.33 12.20 -4.17
N ARG A 281 16.39 12.77 -3.57
CA ARG A 281 17.53 12.02 -3.05
C ARG A 281 17.19 10.83 -2.12
N PRO A 282 16.21 10.89 -1.20
CA PRO A 282 15.77 9.75 -0.40
C PRO A 282 15.09 8.63 -1.20
N MET A 283 14.62 8.90 -2.43
CA MET A 283 13.97 7.92 -3.31
C MET A 283 14.98 7.29 -4.27
N LYS A 284 16.06 6.72 -3.72
CA LYS A 284 17.19 6.23 -4.49
C LYS A 284 16.86 4.95 -5.27
N ILE A 285 17.14 4.95 -6.57
CA ILE A 285 17.09 3.77 -7.42
C ILE A 285 18.51 3.23 -7.66
N GLY A 286 18.68 1.91 -7.61
CA GLY A 286 19.97 1.23 -7.84
C GLY A 286 20.24 0.95 -9.32
N LYS A 287 21.51 0.80 -9.71
CA LYS A 287 21.89 0.43 -11.10
C LYS A 287 21.29 -0.93 -11.50
N GLU A 288 21.17 -1.85 -10.53
CA GLU A 288 20.58 -3.17 -10.68
C GLU A 288 19.11 -3.04 -11.07
N ASP A 289 18.36 -2.21 -10.35
CA ASP A 289 16.94 -1.98 -10.65
C ASP A 289 16.74 -1.23 -11.96
N ILE A 290 17.61 -0.26 -12.29
CA ILE A 290 17.58 0.44 -13.59
C ILE A 290 17.75 -0.57 -14.75
N MET A 291 18.74 -1.45 -14.66
CA MET A 291 18.98 -2.48 -15.68
C MET A 291 17.90 -3.57 -15.67
N GLY A 292 17.39 -3.95 -14.50
CA GLY A 292 16.27 -4.87 -14.38
C GLY A 292 15.00 -4.33 -15.02
N MET A 293 14.73 -3.03 -14.88
CA MET A 293 13.61 -2.38 -15.54
C MET A 293 13.78 -2.28 -17.05
N LEU A 294 14.99 -2.03 -17.54
CA LEU A 294 15.25 -2.11 -18.98
C LEU A 294 14.88 -3.50 -19.51
N ALA A 295 15.36 -4.57 -18.86
CA ALA A 295 15.04 -5.93 -19.26
C ALA A 295 13.54 -6.23 -19.20
N ALA A 296 12.84 -5.74 -18.16
CA ALA A 296 11.39 -5.91 -18.03
C ALA A 296 10.61 -5.24 -19.18
N VAL A 297 10.97 -4.01 -19.55
CA VAL A 297 10.36 -3.29 -20.67
C VAL A 297 10.67 -3.99 -22.00
N GLU A 298 11.91 -4.46 -22.22
CA GLU A 298 12.23 -5.21 -23.43
C GLU A 298 11.45 -6.53 -23.53
N MET A 299 11.28 -7.22 -22.40
CA MET A 299 10.51 -8.46 -22.35
C MET A 299 9.02 -8.22 -22.56
N TRP A 300 8.48 -7.07 -22.14
CA TRP A 300 7.10 -6.73 -22.40
C TRP A 300 6.73 -6.82 -23.89
N PHE A 301 7.62 -6.37 -24.79
CA PHE A 301 7.38 -6.43 -26.24
C PHE A 301 7.71 -7.81 -26.87
N LYS A 302 8.29 -8.74 -26.11
CA LYS A 302 8.66 -10.09 -26.58
C LYS A 302 7.74 -11.20 -26.05
N ARG A 303 7.11 -10.97 -24.89
CA ARG A 303 6.20 -11.93 -24.24
C ARG A 303 4.95 -12.17 -25.10
N ASP A 304 4.53 -13.43 -25.16
CA ASP A 304 3.23 -13.79 -25.74
C ASP A 304 2.13 -13.59 -24.68
N HIS A 305 1.66 -12.35 -24.58
CA HIS A 305 0.58 -11.97 -23.64
C HIS A 305 -0.69 -12.78 -23.86
N ALA A 306 -0.98 -13.21 -25.11
CA ALA A 306 -2.14 -14.04 -25.39
C ALA A 306 -1.96 -15.46 -24.86
N ALA A 307 -0.74 -16.03 -24.91
CA ALA A 307 -0.43 -17.29 -24.26
C ALA A 307 -0.50 -17.20 -22.73
N GLU A 308 -0.06 -16.09 -22.15
CA GLU A 308 -0.20 -15.85 -20.71
C GLU A 308 -1.68 -15.84 -20.29
N GLN A 309 -2.53 -15.11 -21.01
CA GLN A 309 -3.97 -15.09 -20.78
C GLN A 309 -4.61 -16.48 -20.92
N ARG A 310 -4.22 -17.25 -21.94
CA ARG A 310 -4.67 -18.65 -22.12
C ARG A 310 -4.26 -19.52 -20.93
N ARG A 311 -3.01 -19.43 -20.49
CA ARG A 311 -2.49 -20.19 -19.34
C ARG A 311 -3.22 -19.84 -18.06
N TRP A 312 -3.50 -18.56 -17.81
CA TRP A 312 -4.28 -18.13 -16.66
C TRP A 312 -5.68 -18.73 -16.67
N ARG A 313 -6.34 -18.77 -17.83
CA ARG A 313 -7.65 -19.43 -17.97
C ARG A 313 -7.57 -20.93 -17.71
N GLU A 314 -6.57 -21.62 -18.25
CA GLU A 314 -6.36 -23.05 -18.00
C GLU A 314 -6.23 -23.34 -16.50
N TRP A 315 -5.48 -22.53 -15.76
CA TRP A 315 -5.36 -22.64 -14.31
C TRP A 315 -6.68 -22.39 -13.57
N LEU A 316 -7.44 -21.37 -13.97
CA LEU A 316 -8.76 -21.11 -13.39
C LEU A 316 -9.75 -22.25 -13.70
N ASP A 317 -9.71 -22.81 -14.91
CA ASP A 317 -10.56 -23.94 -15.33
C ASP A 317 -10.23 -25.22 -14.56
N GLU A 318 -8.94 -25.47 -14.26
CA GLU A 318 -8.51 -26.59 -13.40
C GLU A 318 -9.11 -26.48 -11.99
N ILE A 319 -8.99 -25.31 -11.36
CA ILE A 319 -9.58 -25.03 -10.04
C ILE A 319 -11.10 -25.17 -10.10
N ALA A 320 -11.74 -24.53 -11.09
CA ALA A 320 -13.19 -24.56 -11.26
C ALA A 320 -13.72 -26.00 -11.42
N THR A 321 -13.07 -26.80 -12.26
CA THR A 321 -13.42 -28.21 -12.50
C THR A 321 -13.30 -29.03 -11.21
N SER A 322 -12.28 -28.76 -10.40
CA SER A 322 -12.08 -29.45 -9.12
C SER A 322 -13.21 -29.16 -8.13
N VAL A 323 -13.52 -27.88 -7.89
CA VAL A 323 -14.49 -27.48 -6.86
C VAL A 323 -15.95 -27.73 -7.26
N LYS A 324 -16.28 -27.72 -8.56
CA LYS A 324 -17.62 -28.05 -9.07
C LYS A 324 -18.09 -29.48 -8.78
N ARG A 325 -17.17 -30.37 -8.39
CA ARG A 325 -17.53 -31.72 -7.93
C ARG A 325 -18.29 -31.71 -6.59
N VAL A 326 -18.22 -30.61 -5.83
CA VAL A 326 -18.96 -30.43 -4.58
C VAL A 326 -20.37 -29.94 -4.87
N ASN A 327 -21.38 -30.64 -4.35
CA ASN A 327 -22.78 -30.27 -4.55
C ASN A 327 -23.08 -28.88 -3.97
N GLY A 328 -23.72 -28.01 -4.76
CA GLY A 328 -24.07 -26.65 -4.35
C GLY A 328 -22.98 -25.59 -4.56
N VAL A 329 -21.82 -25.97 -5.09
CA VAL A 329 -20.76 -25.03 -5.50
C VAL A 329 -20.93 -24.65 -6.97
N THR A 330 -20.91 -23.34 -7.26
CA THR A 330 -20.92 -22.77 -8.60
C THR A 330 -19.64 -21.96 -8.83
N THR A 331 -19.28 -21.76 -10.10
CA THR A 331 -18.15 -20.89 -10.45
C THR A 331 -18.43 -20.05 -11.68
N GLU A 332 -17.84 -18.87 -11.72
CA GLU A 332 -17.92 -17.92 -12.83
C GLU A 332 -16.54 -17.30 -13.07
N VAL A 333 -16.13 -17.16 -14.33
CA VAL A 333 -14.91 -16.43 -14.70
C VAL A 333 -15.31 -15.04 -15.15
N GLN A 334 -14.80 -14.03 -14.43
CA GLN A 334 -14.92 -12.62 -14.77
C GLN A 334 -13.76 -12.22 -15.68
N GLU A 335 -14.08 -11.67 -16.84
CA GLU A 335 -13.10 -11.20 -17.81
C GLU A 335 -12.58 -9.81 -17.49
N PRO A 336 -11.27 -9.55 -17.71
CA PRO A 336 -10.73 -8.22 -17.54
C PRO A 336 -11.32 -7.25 -18.57
N ARG A 337 -11.34 -5.97 -18.22
CA ARG A 337 -11.79 -4.88 -19.09
C ARG A 337 -10.75 -3.77 -19.11
N GLY A 338 -10.31 -3.39 -20.31
CA GLY A 338 -9.30 -2.35 -20.48
C GLY A 338 -7.90 -2.82 -20.05
N LEU A 339 -7.03 -1.85 -19.73
CA LEU A 339 -5.62 -2.11 -19.43
C LEU A 339 -5.36 -2.31 -17.94
N SER A 340 -6.19 -1.73 -17.07
CA SER A 340 -5.99 -1.76 -15.62
C SER A 340 -6.27 -3.16 -15.06
N ASN A 341 -5.29 -3.73 -14.35
CA ASN A 341 -5.35 -5.08 -13.79
C ASN A 341 -5.89 -6.11 -14.79
N ASN A 342 -5.32 -6.17 -15.99
CA ASN A 342 -5.79 -6.97 -17.11
C ASN A 342 -5.58 -8.49 -16.89
N THR A 343 -6.32 -9.06 -15.94
CA THR A 343 -6.31 -10.48 -15.58
C THR A 343 -7.75 -10.98 -15.37
N PRO A 344 -8.08 -12.21 -15.82
CA PRO A 344 -9.34 -12.84 -15.45
C PRO A 344 -9.36 -13.15 -13.95
N ARG A 345 -10.55 -13.36 -13.41
CA ARG A 345 -10.77 -13.77 -12.02
C ARG A 345 -11.81 -14.88 -11.97
N LEU A 346 -11.55 -15.92 -11.18
CA LEU A 346 -12.54 -16.94 -10.88
C LEU A 346 -13.26 -16.59 -9.58
N ASP A 347 -14.58 -16.52 -9.62
CA ASP A 347 -15.44 -16.48 -8.45
C ASP A 347 -16.01 -17.89 -8.20
N ILE A 348 -15.91 -18.36 -6.95
CA ILE A 348 -16.42 -19.65 -6.48
C ILE A 348 -17.46 -19.35 -5.40
N SER A 349 -18.71 -19.76 -5.62
CA SER A 349 -19.84 -19.41 -4.76
C SER A 349 -20.62 -20.63 -4.29
N TRP A 350 -21.19 -20.56 -3.09
CA TRP A 350 -22.05 -21.58 -2.50
C TRP A 350 -22.95 -20.97 -1.43
N ASN A 351 -23.88 -21.78 -0.89
CA ASN A 351 -24.64 -21.40 0.30
C ASN A 351 -23.93 -21.92 1.56
N GLY A 352 -23.44 -21.01 2.40
CA GLY A 352 -22.67 -21.31 3.61
C GLY A 352 -23.46 -22.06 4.68
N ASP A 353 -24.77 -21.82 4.83
CA ASP A 353 -25.62 -22.58 5.75
C ASP A 353 -25.78 -24.04 5.33
N LYS A 354 -25.91 -24.28 4.03
CA LYS A 354 -26.06 -25.64 3.47
C LYS A 354 -24.75 -26.40 3.48
N LEU A 355 -23.63 -25.73 3.18
CA LEU A 355 -22.32 -26.39 3.13
C LEU A 355 -21.68 -26.49 4.52
N GLY A 356 -21.97 -25.58 5.44
CA GLY A 356 -21.40 -25.56 6.80
C GLY A 356 -20.06 -24.83 6.92
N VAL A 357 -19.66 -24.05 5.91
CA VAL A 357 -18.45 -23.23 5.91
C VAL A 357 -18.68 -21.94 5.12
N TYR A 358 -18.03 -20.85 5.52
CA TYR A 358 -18.18 -19.52 4.92
C TYR A 358 -16.87 -19.01 4.33
N GLY A 359 -16.96 -18.12 3.34
CA GLY A 359 -15.78 -17.64 2.60
C GLY A 359 -14.70 -17.04 3.49
N GLN A 360 -15.07 -16.18 4.44
CA GLN A 360 -14.10 -15.57 5.38
C GLN A 360 -13.38 -16.61 6.25
N GLN A 361 -14.05 -17.72 6.55
CA GLN A 361 -13.42 -18.82 7.30
C GLN A 361 -12.45 -19.60 6.41
N ILE A 362 -12.80 -19.85 5.14
CA ILE A 362 -11.89 -20.48 4.17
C ILE A 362 -10.63 -19.62 3.99
N GLU A 363 -10.79 -18.30 3.83
CA GLU A 363 -9.65 -17.36 3.71
C GLU A 363 -8.67 -17.49 4.88
N LYS A 364 -9.19 -17.52 6.12
CA LYS A 364 -8.38 -17.75 7.31
C LYS A 364 -7.69 -19.12 7.28
N MET A 365 -8.42 -20.19 6.99
CA MET A 365 -7.88 -21.56 6.99
C MET A 365 -6.74 -21.73 5.99
N VAL A 366 -6.90 -21.22 4.76
CA VAL A 366 -5.87 -21.38 3.73
C VAL A 366 -4.67 -20.45 3.95
N TYR A 367 -4.85 -19.32 4.62
CA TYR A 367 -3.76 -18.43 5.02
C TYR A 367 -2.95 -18.96 6.21
N GLU A 368 -3.60 -19.67 7.14
CA GLU A 368 -2.93 -20.29 8.29
C GLU A 368 -2.31 -21.65 7.93
N GLY A 369 -2.89 -22.34 6.95
CA GLY A 369 -2.50 -23.66 6.49
C GLY A 369 -1.11 -23.76 5.85
N ASP A 370 -0.81 -24.99 5.40
CA ASP A 370 0.42 -25.35 4.70
C ASP A 370 0.06 -26.20 3.47
N PRO A 371 0.31 -25.72 2.23
CA PRO A 371 0.94 -24.44 1.90
C PRO A 371 0.03 -23.25 2.23
N ARG A 372 0.67 -22.09 2.47
CA ARG A 372 -0.02 -20.83 2.76
C ARG A 372 -0.54 -20.20 1.48
N ILE A 373 -1.85 -19.96 1.39
CA ILE A 373 -2.51 -19.40 0.20
C ILE A 373 -3.17 -18.07 0.56
N VAL A 374 -2.97 -17.05 -0.28
CA VAL A 374 -3.69 -15.77 -0.18
C VAL A 374 -4.69 -15.69 -1.32
N LEU A 375 -6.00 -15.63 -0.99
CA LEU A 375 -7.09 -15.56 -1.95
C LEU A 375 -7.32 -14.13 -2.49
N GLY A 376 -7.94 -14.02 -3.67
CA GLY A 376 -8.35 -12.74 -4.27
C GLY A 376 -9.24 -11.91 -3.34
N GLY A 377 -10.16 -12.61 -2.69
CA GLY A 377 -11.01 -12.09 -1.64
C GLY A 377 -12.07 -13.12 -1.28
N ALA A 378 -12.72 -12.90 -0.14
CA ALA A 378 -13.72 -13.78 0.41
C ALA A 378 -14.94 -13.01 0.93
N ARG A 379 -16.12 -13.61 0.83
CA ARG A 379 -17.39 -13.07 1.34
C ARG A 379 -18.20 -14.15 2.05
N GLY A 380 -19.12 -13.69 2.90
CA GLY A 380 -19.97 -14.54 3.72
C GLY A 380 -19.31 -14.88 5.05
N ASN A 381 -20.13 -14.86 6.10
CA ASN A 381 -19.77 -15.29 7.45
C ASN A 381 -20.97 -15.92 8.13
N GLN A 382 -20.69 -16.65 9.21
CA GLN A 382 -21.69 -17.43 9.93
C GLN A 382 -22.83 -16.59 10.52
N ARG A 383 -22.60 -15.31 10.80
CA ARG A 383 -23.61 -14.43 11.37
C ARG A 383 -24.64 -13.97 10.35
N GLN A 384 -24.19 -13.60 9.15
CA GLN A 384 -25.08 -13.19 8.06
C GLN A 384 -25.84 -14.38 7.48
N GLY A 385 -25.23 -15.57 7.50
CA GLY A 385 -25.78 -16.76 6.85
C GLY A 385 -25.82 -16.59 5.33
N GLY A 386 -26.38 -17.58 4.64
CA GLY A 386 -26.70 -17.48 3.22
C GLY A 386 -25.49 -17.63 2.29
N GLU A 387 -25.37 -16.71 1.32
CA GLU A 387 -24.39 -16.81 0.23
C GLU A 387 -22.96 -16.58 0.74
N SER A 388 -22.02 -17.39 0.24
CA SER A 388 -20.60 -17.33 0.54
C SER A 388 -19.80 -17.49 -0.72
N SER A 389 -18.64 -16.84 -0.78
CA SER A 389 -17.75 -16.96 -1.93
C SER A 389 -16.28 -16.74 -1.59
N VAL A 390 -15.42 -17.28 -2.43
CA VAL A 390 -14.00 -16.94 -2.53
C VAL A 390 -13.64 -16.65 -3.99
N SER A 391 -12.54 -15.94 -4.21
CA SER A 391 -12.06 -15.63 -5.55
C SER A 391 -10.58 -15.87 -5.74
N ILE A 392 -10.21 -16.17 -6.99
CA ILE A 392 -8.83 -16.47 -7.41
C ILE A 392 -8.45 -15.53 -8.56
N THR A 393 -7.33 -14.83 -8.38
CA THR A 393 -6.65 -14.06 -9.43
C THR A 393 -5.38 -14.82 -9.84
N PRO A 394 -5.28 -15.31 -11.08
CA PRO A 394 -4.22 -16.23 -11.51
C PRO A 394 -2.89 -15.55 -11.85
N TRP A 395 -2.86 -14.22 -11.96
CA TRP A 395 -1.73 -13.48 -12.49
C TRP A 395 -0.40 -13.76 -11.76
N MET A 396 -0.44 -13.91 -10.44
CA MET A 396 0.75 -14.14 -9.59
C MET A 396 0.98 -15.61 -9.25
N MET A 397 0.17 -16.51 -9.81
CA MET A 397 0.34 -17.94 -9.64
C MET A 397 1.47 -18.46 -10.53
N GLU A 398 2.17 -19.47 -10.05
CA GLU A 398 3.21 -20.20 -10.77
C GLU A 398 2.68 -21.57 -11.25
N PRO A 399 3.37 -22.26 -12.19
CA PRO A 399 2.82 -23.43 -12.90
C PRO A 399 2.26 -24.58 -12.06
N THR A 400 2.69 -24.72 -10.80
CA THR A 400 2.21 -25.77 -9.89
C THR A 400 1.06 -25.33 -8.98
N ASP A 401 0.82 -24.03 -8.86
CA ASP A 401 -0.07 -23.47 -7.84
C ASP A 401 -1.53 -23.83 -8.10
N ALA A 402 -1.96 -23.87 -9.37
CA ALA A 402 -3.35 -24.16 -9.73
C ALA A 402 -3.83 -25.49 -9.16
N LYS A 403 -3.00 -26.54 -9.32
CA LYS A 403 -3.28 -27.87 -8.78
C LYS A 403 -3.39 -27.85 -7.26
N VAL A 404 -2.43 -27.21 -6.58
CA VAL A 404 -2.41 -27.12 -5.12
C VAL A 404 -3.65 -26.39 -4.59
N VAL A 405 -3.98 -25.25 -5.18
CA VAL A 405 -5.17 -24.45 -4.83
C VAL A 405 -6.45 -25.26 -5.08
N ALA A 406 -6.53 -25.96 -6.22
CA ALA A 406 -7.66 -26.81 -6.57
C ALA A 406 -7.86 -27.96 -5.57
N GLU A 407 -6.78 -28.59 -5.10
CA GLU A 407 -6.82 -29.68 -4.11
C GLU A 407 -7.23 -29.17 -2.73
N VAL A 408 -6.63 -28.06 -2.27
CA VAL A 408 -6.92 -27.47 -0.95
C VAL A 408 -8.37 -26.98 -0.87
N LEU A 409 -8.83 -26.21 -1.86
CA LEU A 409 -10.20 -25.71 -1.88
C LEU A 409 -11.22 -26.85 -2.01
N TYR A 410 -10.96 -27.83 -2.87
CA TYR A 410 -11.84 -29.00 -2.97
C TYR A 410 -11.92 -29.76 -1.65
N LYS A 411 -10.79 -29.97 -0.95
CA LYS A 411 -10.77 -30.65 0.35
C LYS A 411 -11.62 -29.91 1.38
N ILE A 412 -11.48 -28.59 1.51
CA ILE A 412 -12.25 -27.78 2.46
C ILE A 412 -13.74 -27.77 2.09
N LEU A 413 -14.08 -27.61 0.82
CA LEU A 413 -15.48 -27.53 0.39
C LEU A 413 -16.19 -28.89 0.44
N SER A 414 -15.49 -29.99 0.12
CA SER A 414 -16.07 -31.35 0.14
C SER A 414 -16.18 -31.94 1.54
N ASN A 415 -15.30 -31.53 2.46
CA ASN A 415 -15.31 -31.97 3.84
C ASN A 415 -15.00 -30.78 4.78
N PRO A 416 -15.97 -29.86 4.95
CA PRO A 416 -15.78 -28.68 5.75
C PRO A 416 -15.48 -29.08 7.20
N PRO A 417 -14.45 -28.50 7.84
CA PRO A 417 -14.14 -28.81 9.21
C PRO A 417 -15.34 -28.46 10.10
N ALA A 418 -15.53 -29.21 11.20
CA ALA A 418 -16.55 -28.89 12.18
C ALA A 418 -16.20 -27.55 12.84
N LEU A 419 -16.85 -26.48 12.40
CA LEU A 419 -16.62 -25.15 12.95
C LEU A 419 -17.47 -24.96 14.20
N PRO A 420 -16.90 -24.38 15.27
CA PRO A 420 -17.68 -24.04 16.44
C PRO A 420 -18.83 -23.14 15.96
N LYS A 421 -20.06 -23.57 16.24
CA LYS A 421 -21.18 -22.68 15.97
C LYS A 421 -20.94 -21.41 16.77
N MET A 422 -21.09 -20.23 16.15
CA MET A 422 -21.28 -19.01 16.93
C MET A 422 -22.41 -19.34 17.91
N SER A 423 -22.08 -19.45 19.20
CA SER A 423 -23.12 -19.56 20.19
C SER A 423 -23.94 -18.30 20.05
N LYS A 424 -25.27 -18.38 20.06
CA LYS A 424 -26.02 -17.23 20.55
C LYS A 424 -25.52 -17.06 21.98
N ALA A 425 -24.55 -16.18 22.23
CA ALA A 425 -24.15 -15.92 23.60
C ALA A 425 -25.40 -15.39 24.34
N GLY A 426 -25.33 -15.29 25.67
CA GLY A 426 -26.44 -14.77 26.46
C GLY A 426 -27.00 -13.44 25.90
N LYS A 427 -28.16 -13.02 26.40
CA LYS A 427 -28.81 -11.75 25.99
C LYS A 427 -27.74 -10.64 25.78
N PRO A 428 -27.66 -10.02 24.59
CA PRO A 428 -26.65 -9.01 24.29
C PRO A 428 -26.59 -7.95 25.37
N VAL A 429 -25.40 -7.62 25.86
CA VAL A 429 -25.21 -6.54 26.82
C VAL A 429 -25.55 -5.20 26.18
N GLU A 430 -26.07 -4.28 26.99
CA GLU A 430 -26.46 -2.95 26.57
C GLU A 430 -25.23 -2.04 26.46
N VAL A 431 -24.92 -1.62 25.23
CA VAL A 431 -23.79 -0.75 24.90
C VAL A 431 -24.24 0.61 24.36
N GLU A 432 -25.55 0.84 24.22
CA GLU A 432 -26.13 2.11 23.75
C GLU A 432 -25.57 3.33 24.50
N GLY A 433 -25.32 4.41 23.76
CA GLY A 433 -24.82 5.68 24.29
C GLY A 433 -23.36 5.96 23.93
N GLN A 434 -22.82 7.02 24.54
CA GLN A 434 -21.48 7.51 24.26
C GLN A 434 -20.43 6.81 25.12
N TRP A 435 -19.28 6.52 24.50
CA TRP A 435 -18.11 5.92 25.09
C TRP A 435 -16.85 6.72 24.74
N ASP A 436 -15.99 6.93 25.73
CA ASP A 436 -14.68 7.54 25.56
C ASP A 436 -13.65 6.41 25.44
N PHE A 437 -13.02 6.30 24.26
CA PHE A 437 -12.03 5.28 23.93
C PHE A 437 -10.60 5.84 24.10
N GLU A 438 -9.73 5.06 24.74
CA GLU A 438 -8.30 5.25 24.79
C GLU A 438 -7.64 4.18 23.90
N MET A 439 -7.11 4.65 22.77
CA MET A 439 -6.45 3.84 21.75
C MET A 439 -4.97 3.70 22.10
N GLY A 440 -4.50 2.47 22.31
CA GLY A 440 -3.12 2.16 22.65
C GLY A 440 -2.21 2.06 21.43
N TYR A 441 -2.20 3.07 20.54
CA TYR A 441 -1.29 3.06 19.40
C TYR A 441 0.16 3.07 19.86
N LEU A 442 1.02 2.36 19.12
CA LEU A 442 2.43 2.21 19.43
C LEU A 442 3.10 3.60 19.53
N LEU A 443 3.66 3.90 20.71
CA LEU A 443 4.36 5.15 21.04
C LEU A 443 3.50 6.44 21.01
N SER A 444 2.19 6.37 20.82
CA SER A 444 1.34 7.57 20.80
C SER A 444 -0.13 7.24 21.07
N PRO A 445 -0.58 7.17 22.34
CA PRO A 445 -1.99 6.94 22.64
C PRO A 445 -2.87 8.05 22.06
N ALA A 446 -4.11 7.70 21.71
CA ALA A 446 -5.10 8.64 21.18
C ALA A 446 -6.44 8.48 21.88
N HIS A 447 -7.25 9.56 21.87
CA HIS A 447 -8.58 9.54 22.43
C HIS A 447 -9.62 9.60 21.32
N HIS A 448 -10.44 8.56 21.26
CA HIS A 448 -11.53 8.48 20.32
C HIS A 448 -12.87 8.58 21.06
N LYS A 449 -13.92 8.97 20.36
CA LYS A 449 -15.29 8.99 20.89
C LYS A 449 -16.16 8.11 20.01
N ILE A 450 -16.98 7.30 20.64
CA ILE A 450 -17.91 6.43 19.94
C ILE A 450 -19.30 6.59 20.53
N VAL A 451 -20.29 6.76 19.67
CA VAL A 451 -21.70 6.77 20.06
C VAL A 451 -22.36 5.56 19.42
N PHE A 452 -22.90 4.66 20.22
CA PHE A 452 -23.65 3.50 19.76
C PHE A 452 -25.16 3.74 19.84
N GLU A 453 -25.85 3.41 18.76
CA GLU A 453 -27.29 3.10 18.74
C GLU A 453 -27.41 1.57 18.64
N GLN A 454 -28.18 0.96 19.54
CA GLN A 454 -28.33 -0.48 19.62
C GLN A 454 -29.78 -0.90 19.35
N ASP A 455 -29.98 -1.81 18.39
CA ASP A 455 -31.26 -2.47 18.14
C ASP A 455 -31.08 -3.98 18.24
N GLY A 456 -31.53 -4.57 19.36
CA GLY A 456 -31.28 -5.96 19.68
C GLY A 456 -29.79 -6.27 19.80
N ASP A 457 -29.27 -7.07 18.87
CA ASP A 457 -27.85 -7.38 18.74
C ASP A 457 -27.14 -6.53 17.68
N GLY A 458 -27.85 -5.68 16.94
CA GLY A 458 -27.27 -4.79 15.93
C GLY A 458 -26.75 -3.48 16.53
N LEU A 459 -25.66 -2.96 15.95
CA LEU A 459 -25.12 -1.64 16.27
C LEU A 459 -25.00 -0.77 15.03
N LEU A 460 -25.41 0.48 15.17
CA LEU A 460 -25.08 1.61 14.30
C LEU A 460 -24.50 2.73 15.16
N GLY A 461 -23.89 3.73 14.54
CA GLY A 461 -23.41 4.88 15.29
C GLY A 461 -22.37 5.72 14.58
N LEU A 462 -21.67 6.52 15.37
CA LEU A 462 -20.60 7.40 14.92
C LEU A 462 -19.31 7.09 15.67
N HIS A 463 -18.20 7.03 14.95
CA HIS A 463 -16.86 6.96 15.50
C HIS A 463 -16.09 8.23 15.13
N GLU A 464 -15.62 8.97 16.13
CA GLU A 464 -14.80 10.17 15.97
C GLU A 464 -13.38 9.89 16.48
N GLY A 465 -12.38 10.10 15.61
CA GLY A 465 -10.98 10.18 16.01
C GLY A 465 -10.50 11.63 16.13
N ASP A 466 -9.19 11.85 16.22
CA ASP A 466 -8.61 13.17 16.46
C ASP A 466 -8.92 14.23 15.38
N ARG A 467 -9.12 13.81 14.14
CA ARG A 467 -9.26 14.73 12.98
C ARG A 467 -10.39 14.41 12.02
N THR A 468 -10.90 13.20 12.07
CA THR A 468 -11.90 12.69 11.13
C THR A 468 -12.75 11.65 11.86
N GLY A 469 -13.97 11.45 11.37
CA GLY A 469 -14.92 10.50 11.90
C GLY A 469 -15.71 9.86 10.77
N GLY A 470 -16.40 8.77 11.08
CA GLY A 470 -17.26 8.10 10.13
C GLY A 470 -18.31 7.26 10.83
N ASP A 471 -19.31 6.85 10.06
CA ASP A 471 -20.34 5.94 10.53
C ASP A 471 -19.72 4.59 10.89
N LEU A 472 -20.28 3.96 11.91
CA LEU A 472 -19.93 2.61 12.30
C LEU A 472 -21.14 1.68 12.16
N SER A 473 -20.83 0.40 11.96
CA SER A 473 -21.81 -0.68 12.06
C SER A 473 -21.18 -1.89 12.72
N GLY A 474 -21.99 -2.64 13.46
CA GLY A 474 -21.47 -3.73 14.29
C GLY A 474 -22.54 -4.54 14.98
N TRP A 475 -22.13 -5.25 16.04
CA TRP A 475 -23.00 -6.10 16.84
C TRP A 475 -22.52 -6.50 18.23
N VAL A 476 -23.55 -6.86 18.99
CA VAL A 476 -23.73 -7.52 20.29
C VAL A 476 -23.69 -9.05 20.36
N ASP A 477 -22.63 -9.74 20.77
CA ASP A 477 -22.72 -11.19 21.09
C ASP A 477 -22.38 -11.45 22.57
N GLY A 478 -23.40 -11.52 23.43
CA GLY A 478 -23.21 -11.66 24.88
C GLY A 478 -22.54 -10.43 25.46
N ASP A 479 -21.32 -10.59 25.98
CA ASP A 479 -20.46 -9.52 26.47
C ASP A 479 -19.44 -9.04 25.43
N THR A 480 -19.42 -9.63 24.23
CA THR A 480 -18.43 -9.35 23.19
C THR A 480 -19.04 -8.46 22.11
N VAL A 481 -18.38 -7.35 21.82
CA VAL A 481 -18.79 -6.39 20.79
C VAL A 481 -17.85 -6.45 19.59
N HIS A 482 -18.42 -6.38 18.39
CA HIS A 482 -17.69 -6.30 17.13
C HIS A 482 -18.24 -5.14 16.32
N PHE A 483 -17.41 -4.21 15.88
CA PHE A 483 -17.89 -3.12 15.02
C PHE A 483 -16.78 -2.61 14.12
N SER A 484 -17.15 -2.01 13.01
CA SER A 484 -16.21 -1.41 12.07
C SER A 484 -16.64 -0.01 11.68
N SER A 485 -15.66 0.83 11.34
CA SER A 485 -15.88 2.19 10.87
C SER A 485 -14.84 2.55 9.83
N ARG A 486 -15.16 3.54 8.99
CA ARG A 486 -14.28 3.99 7.92
C ARG A 486 -14.24 5.51 7.90
N HIS A 487 -13.08 6.08 8.22
CA HIS A 487 -12.92 7.52 8.32
C HIS A 487 -12.35 8.05 7.00
N PRO A 488 -13.00 9.02 6.33
CA PRO A 488 -12.45 9.64 5.13
C PRO A 488 -11.17 10.42 5.46
N TRP A 489 -10.18 10.35 4.58
CA TRP A 489 -8.91 11.07 4.70
C TRP A 489 -8.31 11.36 3.33
N GLU A 490 -8.39 12.60 2.86
CA GLU A 490 -7.92 12.99 1.53
C GLU A 490 -8.53 12.09 0.43
N GLY A 491 -7.73 11.54 -0.48
CA GLY A 491 -8.16 10.56 -1.48
C GLY A 491 -8.29 9.13 -0.96
N THR A 492 -8.28 8.90 0.35
CA THR A 492 -8.38 7.56 0.94
C THR A 492 -9.26 7.55 2.19
N SER A 493 -9.17 6.48 2.96
CA SER A 493 -9.88 6.29 4.21
C SER A 493 -9.08 5.40 5.15
N ILE A 494 -9.23 5.62 6.45
CA ILE A 494 -8.69 4.76 7.49
C ILE A 494 -9.80 3.81 7.95
N GLY A 495 -9.54 2.51 7.90
CA GLY A 495 -10.48 1.49 8.37
C GLY A 495 -10.14 1.05 9.79
N PHE A 496 -11.16 0.84 10.61
CA PHE A 496 -11.02 0.30 11.96
C PHE A 496 -11.98 -0.86 12.14
N ASN A 497 -11.48 -2.02 12.58
CA ASN A 497 -12.28 -3.19 12.91
C ASN A 497 -12.05 -3.56 14.38
N PHE A 498 -13.00 -3.24 15.24
CA PHE A 498 -12.92 -3.43 16.67
C PHE A 498 -13.49 -4.78 17.08
N THR A 499 -12.84 -5.43 18.03
CA THR A 499 -13.39 -6.53 18.81
C THR A 499 -13.05 -6.31 20.28
N GLY A 500 -14.04 -6.31 21.16
CA GLY A 500 -13.83 -6.07 22.58
C GLY A 500 -14.83 -6.75 23.49
N LYS A 501 -14.54 -6.76 24.78
CA LYS A 501 -15.40 -7.26 25.84
C LYS A 501 -15.90 -6.13 26.71
N VAL A 502 -17.17 -6.20 27.09
CA VAL A 502 -17.86 -5.20 27.89
C VAL A 502 -18.07 -5.74 29.30
N SER A 503 -17.72 -4.93 30.30
CA SER A 503 -17.94 -5.22 31.72
C SER A 503 -18.46 -3.98 32.41
N GLY A 504 -19.79 -3.90 32.60
CA GLY A 504 -20.46 -2.73 33.16
C GLY A 504 -20.25 -1.49 32.29
N ASP A 505 -19.65 -0.45 32.86
CA ASP A 505 -19.35 0.81 32.17
C ASP A 505 -17.95 0.86 31.56
N THR A 506 -17.32 -0.30 31.37
CA THR A 506 -15.99 -0.42 30.78
C THR A 506 -15.97 -1.40 29.62
N MET A 507 -15.09 -1.16 28.66
CA MET A 507 -14.83 -2.03 27.53
C MET A 507 -13.32 -2.15 27.31
N THR A 508 -12.84 -3.33 26.96
CA THR A 508 -11.43 -3.54 26.56
C THR A 508 -11.37 -4.44 25.34
N GLY A 509 -10.39 -4.25 24.48
CA GLY A 509 -10.28 -5.05 23.27
C GLY A 509 -9.13 -4.65 22.39
N GLU A 510 -9.25 -5.04 21.13
CA GLU A 510 -8.30 -4.70 20.07
C GLU A 510 -9.02 -4.09 18.88
N VAL A 511 -8.32 -3.20 18.19
CA VAL A 511 -8.72 -2.70 16.87
C VAL A 511 -7.72 -3.22 15.83
N ASP A 512 -8.22 -3.77 14.73
CA ASP A 512 -7.46 -4.12 13.54
C ASP A 512 -7.64 -3.01 12.48
N MET A 513 -6.52 -2.41 12.09
CA MET A 513 -6.45 -1.31 11.10
C MET A 513 -5.87 -1.77 9.76
N GLY A 514 -5.86 -3.08 9.50
CA GLY A 514 -5.36 -3.68 8.26
C GLY A 514 -3.84 -3.53 8.13
N GLU A 515 -3.37 -2.79 7.12
CA GLU A 515 -1.94 -2.59 6.87
C GLU A 515 -1.23 -1.81 8.00
N TYR A 516 -1.98 -1.21 8.92
CA TYR A 516 -1.45 -0.48 10.08
C TYR A 516 -1.42 -1.31 11.37
N PHE A 517 -1.57 -2.63 11.26
CA PHE A 517 -1.56 -3.58 12.38
C PHE A 517 -2.70 -3.39 13.39
N THR A 518 -2.63 -4.12 14.50
CA THR A 518 -3.57 -4.05 15.59
C THR A 518 -3.09 -3.11 16.70
N ALA A 519 -4.04 -2.58 17.48
CA ALA A 519 -3.75 -1.86 18.72
C ALA A 519 -4.77 -2.23 19.81
N PRO A 520 -4.35 -2.33 21.08
CA PRO A 520 -5.30 -2.49 22.18
C PRO A 520 -6.09 -1.20 22.38
N PHE A 521 -7.29 -1.30 22.92
CA PHE A 521 -8.06 -0.16 23.41
C PHE A 521 -8.68 -0.45 24.77
N THR A 522 -8.93 0.62 25.52
CA THR A 522 -9.88 0.61 26.63
C THR A 522 -10.93 1.68 26.40
N ALA A 523 -12.14 1.50 26.91
CA ALA A 523 -13.17 2.51 26.84
C ALA A 523 -14.00 2.57 28.11
N LYS A 524 -14.55 3.75 28.39
CA LYS A 524 -15.47 3.99 29.50
C LYS A 524 -16.74 4.65 28.99
N ARG A 525 -17.88 4.25 29.54
CA ARG A 525 -19.16 4.90 29.24
C ARG A 525 -19.09 6.36 29.69
N HIS A 526 -19.50 7.28 28.81
CA HIS A 526 -19.45 8.70 29.09
C HIS A 526 -20.50 9.09 30.13
N THR A 527 -20.08 9.78 31.19
CA THR A 527 -21.00 10.31 32.21
C THR A 527 -21.30 11.78 31.93
N TYR A 528 -22.53 12.08 31.49
CA TYR A 528 -22.96 13.47 31.34
C TYR A 528 -23.05 14.14 32.71
N GLY A 529 -22.19 15.15 32.96
CA GLY A 529 -22.27 15.95 34.18
C GLY A 529 -23.63 16.64 34.30
N ARG A 530 -24.26 16.57 35.49
CA ARG A 530 -25.49 17.34 35.78
C ARG A 530 -25.26 18.82 35.45
N ARG A 531 -26.04 19.38 34.52
CA ARG A 531 -26.14 20.84 34.32
C ARG A 531 -26.32 21.50 35.69
N ARG A 532 -25.40 22.40 36.08
CA ARG A 532 -25.64 23.30 37.22
C ARG A 532 -26.92 24.08 36.91
N PRO A 533 -27.94 24.10 37.80
CA PRO A 533 -29.08 24.97 37.60
C PRO A 533 -28.60 26.42 37.53
N PRO A 534 -29.23 27.28 36.71
CA PRO A 534 -28.82 28.68 36.58
C PRO A 534 -28.85 29.32 37.97
N GLN A 535 -27.71 29.86 38.41
CA GLN A 535 -27.65 30.68 39.61
C GLN A 535 -28.57 31.88 39.39
N ARG A 536 -29.65 31.96 40.17
CA ARG A 536 -30.47 33.19 40.24
C ARG A 536 -29.55 34.33 40.67
N PRO A 537 -29.58 35.49 39.99
CA PRO A 537 -28.78 36.64 40.40
C PRO A 537 -29.16 37.03 41.84
N GLN A 538 -28.16 37.11 42.72
CA GLN A 538 -28.33 37.73 44.02
C GLN A 538 -28.72 39.20 43.79
N LYS A 539 -29.88 39.60 44.33
CA LYS A 539 -30.23 41.01 44.48
C LYS A 539 -29.26 41.61 45.48
N ASN A 540 -28.42 42.54 45.01
CA ASN A 540 -27.69 43.43 45.92
C ASN A 540 -28.73 44.31 46.63
N VAL A 541 -28.70 44.27 47.96
CA VAL A 541 -29.38 45.20 48.87
C VAL A 541 -28.47 46.40 49.10
#